data_AF-A0A0A1UHN5-F1
#
_entry.id   AF-A0A0A1UHN5-F1
#
_cell.length_a   1.000
_cell.length_b   1.000
_cell.length_c   1.000
_cell.angle_alpha   90.00
_cell.angle_beta   90.00
_cell.angle_gamma   90.00
#
_symmetry.space_group_name_H-M   'P 1'
#
loop_
_entity.id
_entity.type
_entity.pdbx_description
1 polymer ?
#
loop_
_entity_poly.entity_id
_entity_poly.type
_entity_poly.pdbx_seq_one_letter_code
_entity_poly.pdbx_strand_id
1 'polypeptide(L)'
;MADQPAWHPPGQVCQPPELPLYLRNVYDLKPIVGVPSDADVIGIHAVIQAANRVSGVPGMHDPSLLMGLADHLFSAQMAKYRNKYSLITFPSDATYTPPELPAHVSVILEPVSGAPSDDEMTRVQEALRFYQQFGHAPSMFDAHVNMELSQHLFNLQMGICELLVNVTQALYPRHRNDLELPFKWRHRV
;
A
#
# COMPACT_ATOMS: atom_id res chain seq x y z
N MET A 1 -26.50 -12.04 15.89
CA MET A 1 -25.85 -10.95 15.16
C MET A 1 -24.77 -10.41 16.08
N ALA A 2 -23.53 -10.83 15.88
CA ALA A 2 -22.40 -10.40 16.69
C ALA A 2 -21.64 -9.36 15.86
N ASP A 3 -21.72 -8.11 16.29
CA ASP A 3 -20.88 -7.04 15.76
C ASP A 3 -19.43 -7.35 16.14
N GLN A 4 -18.68 -7.91 15.18
CA GLN A 4 -17.23 -7.92 15.27
C GLN A 4 -16.75 -6.47 15.24
N PRO A 5 -15.77 -6.09 16.08
CA PRO A 5 -15.21 -4.75 16.03
C PRO A 5 -14.55 -4.60 14.67
N ALA A 6 -15.17 -3.81 13.78
CA ALA A 6 -14.52 -3.34 12.57
C ALA A 6 -13.20 -2.72 13.02
N TRP A 7 -12.08 -3.28 12.59
CA TRP A 7 -10.75 -2.88 13.05
C TRP A 7 -10.37 -1.44 12.66
N HIS A 8 -11.27 -0.67 12.04
CA HIS A 8 -11.08 0.75 11.71
C HIS A 8 -12.38 1.53 11.95
N PRO A 9 -12.31 2.75 12.51
CA PRO A 9 -13.49 3.57 12.68
C PRO A 9 -14.10 3.90 11.31
N PRO A 10 -15.44 3.91 11.18
CA PRO A 10 -16.11 4.40 9.98
C PRO A 10 -15.63 5.83 9.70
N GLY A 11 -15.05 6.07 8.51
CA GLY A 11 -14.62 7.40 8.08
C GLY A 11 -13.12 7.69 8.20
N GLN A 12 -12.24 6.69 8.13
CA GLN A 12 -10.80 6.96 7.97
C GLN A 12 -10.56 7.73 6.66
N VAL A 13 -10.19 8.99 6.80
CA VAL A 13 -9.84 9.87 5.67
C VAL A 13 -8.35 9.76 5.43
N CYS A 14 -7.97 9.36 4.22
CA CYS A 14 -6.58 9.36 3.79
C CYS A 14 -6.25 10.78 3.31
N GLN A 15 -5.45 11.51 4.08
CA GLN A 15 -5.09 12.90 3.80
C GLN A 15 -3.79 12.95 3.00
N PRO A 16 -3.75 13.68 1.86
CA PRO A 16 -2.51 13.87 1.11
C PRO A 16 -1.57 14.83 1.85
N PRO A 17 -0.25 14.71 1.66
CA PRO A 17 0.69 15.73 2.12
C PRO A 17 0.48 17.04 1.36
N GLU A 18 0.90 18.16 1.97
CA GLU A 18 0.90 19.44 1.28
C GLU A 18 1.92 19.42 0.12
N LEU A 19 1.44 19.68 -1.09
CA LEU A 19 2.28 19.69 -2.28
C LEU A 19 2.97 21.04 -2.45
N PRO A 20 4.28 21.07 -2.77
CA PRO A 20 4.98 22.29 -3.13
C PRO A 20 4.39 22.90 -4.41
N LEU A 21 4.61 24.20 -4.59
CA LEU A 21 4.07 25.01 -5.69
C LEU A 21 4.20 24.36 -7.08
N TYR A 22 5.35 23.77 -7.36
CA TYR A 22 5.63 23.17 -8.66
C TYR A 22 4.83 21.89 -8.93
N LEU A 23 4.41 21.16 -7.89
CA LEU A 23 3.54 19.98 -8.03
C LEU A 23 2.06 20.37 -7.95
N ARG A 24 1.67 21.22 -7.00
CA ARG A 24 0.26 21.57 -6.77
C ARG A 24 -0.40 22.32 -7.94
N ASN A 25 0.40 22.95 -8.80
CA ASN A 25 -0.10 23.62 -10.00
C ASN A 25 -0.43 22.63 -11.14
N VAL A 26 0.04 21.38 -11.03
CA VAL A 26 -0.13 20.33 -12.04
C VAL A 26 -1.01 19.19 -11.51
N TYR A 27 -0.89 18.88 -10.22
CA TYR A 27 -1.56 17.78 -9.56
C TYR A 27 -2.43 18.27 -8.40
N ASP A 28 -3.65 17.75 -8.32
CA ASP A 28 -4.62 18.04 -7.27
C ASP A 28 -4.96 16.74 -6.52
N LEU A 29 -4.16 16.40 -5.50
CA LEU A 29 -4.46 15.28 -4.63
C LEU A 29 -5.53 15.69 -3.62
N LYS A 30 -6.64 14.96 -3.60
CA LYS A 30 -7.75 15.20 -2.70
C LYS A 30 -7.74 14.22 -1.53
N PRO A 31 -8.28 14.61 -0.36
CA PRO A 31 -8.55 13.66 0.70
C PRO A 31 -9.48 12.54 0.21
N ILE A 32 -9.10 11.30 0.47
CA ILE A 32 -9.86 10.11 0.07
C ILE A 32 -10.69 9.66 1.27
N VAL A 33 -12.00 9.50 1.07
CA VAL A 33 -12.93 8.99 2.09
C VAL A 33 -13.42 7.61 1.65
N GLY A 34 -13.16 6.59 2.47
CA GLY A 34 -13.58 5.21 2.17
C GLY A 34 -12.62 4.50 1.22
N VAL A 35 -13.16 3.74 0.25
CA VAL A 35 -12.36 2.97 -0.71
C VAL A 35 -11.90 3.89 -1.84
N PRO A 36 -10.58 4.03 -2.07
CA PRO A 36 -10.08 4.87 -3.16
C PRO A 36 -10.45 4.28 -4.52
N SER A 37 -10.75 5.19 -5.45
CA SER A 37 -10.90 4.85 -6.86
C SER A 37 -9.54 4.59 -7.51
N ASP A 38 -9.55 3.96 -8.70
CA ASP A 38 -8.34 3.78 -9.49
C ASP A 38 -7.69 5.13 -9.85
N ALA A 39 -8.51 6.15 -10.15
CA ALA A 39 -8.04 7.50 -10.45
C ALA A 39 -7.30 8.12 -9.26
N ASP A 40 -7.77 7.89 -8.03
CA ASP A 40 -7.10 8.39 -6.82
C ASP A 40 -5.70 7.81 -6.69
N VAL A 41 -5.57 6.47 -6.77
CA VAL A 41 -4.28 5.78 -6.63
C VAL A 41 -3.33 6.12 -7.79
N ILE A 42 -3.85 6.24 -9.02
CA ILE A 42 -3.09 6.71 -10.18
C ILE A 42 -2.55 8.12 -9.94
N GLY A 43 -3.37 9.03 -9.40
CA GLY A 43 -2.96 10.38 -9.06
C GLY A 43 -1.80 10.41 -8.09
N ILE A 44 -1.85 9.59 -7.03
CA ILE A 44 -0.77 9.48 -6.03
C ILE A 44 0.52 8.98 -6.70
N HIS A 45 0.46 7.94 -7.53
CA HIS A 45 1.62 7.44 -8.27
C HIS A 45 2.22 8.50 -9.20
N ALA A 46 1.38 9.29 -9.88
CA ALA A 46 1.84 10.34 -10.77
C ALA A 46 2.62 11.43 -10.01
N VAL A 47 2.15 11.83 -8.83
CA VAL A 47 2.84 12.81 -7.98
C VAL A 47 4.15 12.25 -7.44
N ILE A 48 4.18 11.00 -6.98
CA ILE A 48 5.42 10.32 -6.53
C ILE A 48 6.45 10.28 -7.67
N GLN A 49 6.01 9.93 -8.88
CA GLN A 49 6.89 9.89 -10.04
C GLN A 49 7.45 11.27 -10.38
N ALA A 50 6.62 12.31 -10.35
CA ALA A 50 7.04 13.69 -10.58
C ALA A 50 8.04 14.17 -9.51
N ALA A 51 7.76 13.91 -8.23
CA ALA A 51 8.65 14.24 -7.11
C ALA A 51 10.00 13.53 -7.22
N ASN A 52 10.01 12.24 -7.60
CA ASN A 52 11.24 11.48 -7.81
C ASN A 52 12.08 12.02 -8.98
N ARG A 53 11.45 12.49 -10.07
CA ARG A 53 12.18 13.08 -11.22
C ARG A 53 12.93 14.34 -10.85
N VAL A 54 12.35 15.18 -10.00
CA VAL A 54 13.01 16.43 -9.58
C VAL A 54 13.97 16.23 -8.42
N SER A 55 13.94 15.08 -7.74
CA SER A 55 14.83 14.79 -6.61
C SER A 55 16.33 14.86 -6.95
N GLY A 56 16.71 14.63 -8.22
CA GLY A 56 18.08 14.76 -8.70
C GLY A 56 18.55 16.20 -8.92
N VAL A 57 17.65 17.18 -8.84
CA VAL A 57 17.97 18.61 -9.00
C VAL A 57 18.39 19.19 -7.64
N PRO A 58 19.55 19.87 -7.55
CA PRO A 58 19.99 20.51 -6.31
C PRO A 58 18.90 21.44 -5.73
N GLY A 59 18.58 21.24 -4.45
CA GLY A 59 17.57 22.04 -3.74
C GLY A 59 16.12 21.61 -3.97
N MET A 60 15.84 20.60 -4.80
CA MET A 60 14.48 20.08 -5.06
C MET A 60 14.20 18.74 -4.35
N HIS A 61 15.23 18.09 -3.79
CA HIS A 61 15.05 16.87 -3.00
C HIS A 61 14.38 17.17 -1.66
N ASP A 62 13.19 16.62 -1.47
CA ASP A 62 12.42 16.72 -0.23
C ASP A 62 12.04 15.32 0.27
N PRO A 63 12.85 14.73 1.18
CA PRO A 63 12.57 13.43 1.79
C PRO A 63 11.24 13.40 2.55
N SER A 64 10.86 14.51 3.18
CA SER A 64 9.65 14.60 4.00
C SER A 64 8.41 14.51 3.12
N LEU A 65 8.43 15.18 1.96
CA LEU A 65 7.38 15.06 0.96
C LEU A 65 7.25 13.63 0.43
N LEU A 66 8.37 12.99 0.06
CA LEU A 66 8.37 11.61 -0.45
C LEU A 66 7.82 10.62 0.59
N MET A 67 8.18 10.80 1.86
CA MET A 67 7.64 10.01 2.97
C MET A 67 6.14 10.23 3.13
N GLY A 68 5.66 11.48 3.14
CA GLY A 68 4.23 11.78 3.22
C GLY A 68 3.43 11.22 2.05
N LEU A 69 3.99 11.24 0.84
CA LEU A 69 3.37 10.62 -0.34
C LEU A 69 3.34 9.09 -0.23
N ALA A 70 4.39 8.47 0.32
CA ALA A 70 4.43 7.03 0.56
C ALA A 70 3.40 6.61 1.61
N ASP A 71 3.25 7.36 2.71
CA ASP A 71 2.23 7.11 3.74
C ASP A 71 0.80 7.24 3.18
N HIS A 72 0.59 8.23 2.31
CA HIS A 72 -0.68 8.43 1.63
C HIS A 72 -0.99 7.28 0.66
N LEU A 73 -0.02 6.84 -0.15
CA LEU A 73 -0.15 5.68 -1.03
C LEU A 73 -0.43 4.40 -0.24
N PHE A 74 0.34 4.15 0.83
CA PHE A 74 0.15 3.00 1.71
C PHE A 74 -1.28 2.95 2.25
N SER A 75 -1.78 4.08 2.74
CA SER A 75 -3.13 4.18 3.30
C SER A 75 -4.21 3.91 2.24
N ALA A 76 -4.04 4.42 1.02
CA ALA A 76 -4.95 4.15 -0.09
C ALA A 76 -4.93 2.66 -0.49
N GLN A 77 -3.74 2.07 -0.65
CA GLN A 77 -3.58 0.66 -1.01
C GLN A 77 -4.10 -0.27 0.09
N MET A 78 -3.95 0.10 1.36
CA MET A 78 -4.52 -0.60 2.51
C MET A 78 -6.04 -0.58 2.50
N ALA A 79 -6.65 0.54 2.14
CA ALA A 79 -8.10 0.64 2.01
C ALA A 79 -8.63 -0.28 0.90
N LYS A 80 -7.96 -0.38 -0.26
CA LYS A 80 -8.32 -1.34 -1.32
C LYS A 80 -8.12 -2.78 -0.88
N TYR A 81 -6.98 -3.09 -0.25
CA TYR A 81 -6.67 -4.41 0.28
C TYR A 81 -7.78 -4.87 1.23
N ARG A 82 -8.08 -4.06 2.26
CA ARG A 82 -9.13 -4.39 3.22
C ARG A 82 -10.49 -4.52 2.57
N ASN A 83 -10.85 -3.65 1.64
CA ASN A 83 -12.12 -3.79 0.93
C ASN A 83 -12.23 -5.15 0.21
N LYS A 84 -11.16 -5.56 -0.49
CA LYS A 84 -11.12 -6.80 -1.27
C LYS A 84 -11.02 -8.06 -0.41
N TYR A 85 -10.27 -8.03 0.68
CA TYR A 85 -9.94 -9.19 1.50
C TYR A 85 -10.64 -9.21 2.87
N SER A 86 -11.52 -8.23 3.17
CA SER A 86 -12.22 -8.08 4.46
C SER A 86 -13.01 -9.29 4.96
N LEU A 87 -13.45 -10.17 4.06
CA LEU A 87 -14.32 -11.31 4.38
C LEU A 87 -13.55 -12.63 4.53
N ILE A 88 -12.23 -12.60 4.40
CA ILE A 88 -11.42 -13.81 4.45
C ILE A 88 -11.21 -14.21 5.91
N THR A 89 -11.74 -15.38 6.28
CA THR A 89 -11.64 -15.90 7.66
C THR A 89 -10.25 -16.46 7.95
N PHE A 90 -9.54 -16.98 6.94
CA PHE A 90 -8.16 -17.46 7.04
C PHE A 90 -7.31 -16.91 5.90
N PRO A 91 -6.12 -16.30 6.17
CA PRO A 91 -5.25 -15.75 5.13
C PRO A 91 -4.90 -16.76 4.03
N SER A 92 -4.90 -18.05 4.36
CA SER A 92 -4.67 -19.17 3.44
C SER A 92 -5.71 -19.29 2.32
N ASP A 93 -6.90 -18.72 2.50
CA ASP A 93 -7.98 -18.75 1.51
C ASP A 93 -7.91 -17.57 0.53
N ALA A 94 -6.98 -16.63 0.74
CA ALA A 94 -6.79 -15.51 -0.16
C ALA A 94 -6.17 -15.97 -1.49
N THR A 95 -6.73 -15.47 -2.59
CA THR A 95 -6.12 -15.59 -3.91
C THR A 95 -5.81 -14.19 -4.44
N TYR A 96 -4.54 -13.96 -4.73
CA TYR A 96 -4.00 -12.73 -5.27
C TYR A 96 -3.88 -12.88 -6.78
N THR A 97 -4.87 -12.40 -7.52
CA THR A 97 -4.83 -12.37 -8.99
C THR A 97 -3.98 -11.19 -9.46
N PRO A 98 -2.97 -11.40 -10.31
CA PRO A 98 -2.21 -10.32 -10.95
C PRO A 98 -3.06 -9.61 -12.01
N PRO A 99 -2.72 -8.36 -12.36
CA PRO A 99 -3.35 -7.68 -13.49
C PRO A 99 -2.89 -8.28 -14.83
N GLU A 100 -3.66 -8.01 -15.88
CA GLU A 100 -3.26 -8.37 -17.24
C GLU A 100 -2.09 -7.48 -17.67
N LEU A 101 -1.00 -8.12 -18.08
CA LEU A 101 0.19 -7.41 -18.54
C LEU A 101 0.16 -7.19 -20.05
N PRO A 102 0.58 -6.01 -20.54
CA PRO A 102 0.69 -5.77 -21.96
C PRO A 102 1.74 -6.68 -22.61
N ALA A 103 1.54 -7.04 -23.88
CA ALA A 103 2.37 -8.00 -24.62
C ALA A 103 3.87 -7.67 -24.72
N HIS A 104 4.28 -6.42 -24.45
CA HIS A 104 5.68 -6.03 -24.42
C HIS A 104 6.38 -6.32 -23.06
N VAL A 105 5.63 -6.76 -22.05
CA VAL A 105 6.15 -7.21 -20.76
C VAL A 105 6.24 -8.73 -20.76
N SER A 106 7.46 -9.26 -20.81
CA SER A 106 7.71 -10.71 -20.94
C SER A 106 7.56 -11.50 -19.64
N VAL A 107 7.33 -10.84 -18.51
CA VAL A 107 7.17 -11.52 -17.21
C VAL A 107 5.77 -12.11 -17.13
N ILE A 108 5.68 -13.39 -16.80
CA ILE A 108 4.41 -14.08 -16.58
C ILE A 108 4.13 -14.08 -15.07
N LEU A 109 3.03 -13.46 -14.67
CA LEU A 109 2.53 -13.48 -13.30
C LEU A 109 1.35 -14.44 -13.21
N GLU A 110 1.41 -15.37 -12.28
CA GLU A 110 0.34 -16.34 -12.02
C GLU A 110 -0.43 -15.94 -10.75
N PRO A 111 -1.72 -16.30 -10.63
CA PRO A 111 -2.45 -16.13 -9.39
C PRO A 111 -1.77 -16.86 -8.23
N VAL A 112 -1.58 -16.15 -7.11
CA VAL A 112 -0.97 -16.72 -5.89
C VAL A 112 -2.08 -17.04 -4.90
N SER A 113 -2.18 -18.30 -4.48
CA SER A 113 -3.15 -18.74 -3.47
C SER A 113 -2.45 -19.03 -2.14
N GLY A 114 -2.99 -18.51 -1.05
CA GLY A 114 -2.43 -18.66 0.28
C GLY A 114 -1.18 -17.81 0.51
N ALA A 115 -0.17 -18.38 1.17
CA ALA A 115 1.04 -17.66 1.56
C ALA A 115 1.95 -17.44 0.34
N PRO A 116 2.26 -16.19 -0.06
CA PRO A 116 3.16 -15.93 -1.17
C PRO A 116 4.58 -16.43 -0.88
N SER A 117 5.22 -17.03 -1.89
CA SER A 117 6.63 -17.41 -1.86
C SER A 117 7.56 -16.26 -2.22
N ASP A 118 8.84 -16.38 -1.85
CA ASP A 118 9.87 -15.39 -2.21
C ASP A 118 10.02 -15.25 -3.73
N ASP A 119 9.86 -16.34 -4.49
CA ASP A 119 9.97 -16.34 -5.96
C ASP A 119 8.79 -15.62 -6.62
N GLU A 120 7.57 -15.79 -6.09
CA GLU A 120 6.39 -15.05 -6.56
C GLU A 120 6.51 -13.56 -6.26
N MET A 121 6.94 -13.21 -5.04
CA MET A 121 7.20 -11.82 -4.66
C MET A 121 8.27 -11.19 -5.55
N THR A 122 9.39 -11.89 -5.78
CA THR A 122 10.49 -11.43 -6.62
C THR A 122 10.01 -11.16 -8.05
N ARG A 123 9.24 -12.08 -8.65
CA ARG A 123 8.69 -11.89 -10.00
C ARG A 123 7.80 -10.65 -10.13
N VAL A 124 6.93 -10.40 -9.15
CA VAL A 124 6.07 -9.21 -9.15
C VAL A 124 6.88 -7.93 -8.98
N GLN A 125 7.89 -7.92 -8.10
CA GLN A 125 8.79 -6.78 -7.94
C GLN A 125 9.57 -6.48 -9.23
N GLU A 126 10.06 -7.52 -9.91
CA GLU A 126 10.76 -7.37 -11.18
C GLU A 126 9.84 -6.85 -12.28
N ALA A 127 8.62 -7.37 -12.39
CA ALA A 127 7.61 -6.89 -13.33
C ALA A 127 7.29 -5.41 -13.09
N LEU A 128 7.03 -5.01 -11.84
CA LEU A 128 6.75 -3.62 -11.48
C LEU A 128 7.93 -2.70 -11.80
N ARG A 129 9.14 -3.10 -11.40
CA ARG A 129 10.37 -2.33 -11.67
C ARG A 129 10.61 -2.17 -13.16
N PHE A 130 10.47 -3.24 -13.94
CA PHE A 130 10.60 -3.21 -15.39
C PHE A 130 9.57 -2.27 -16.01
N TYR A 131 8.30 -2.38 -15.59
CA TYR A 131 7.22 -1.57 -16.11
C TYR A 131 7.40 -0.08 -15.81
N GLN A 132 7.88 0.26 -14.61
CA GLN A 132 8.18 1.64 -14.21
C GLN A 132 9.29 2.31 -15.05
N GLN A 133 10.18 1.52 -15.66
CA GLN A 133 11.20 2.07 -16.57
C GLN A 133 10.57 2.71 -17.82
N PHE A 134 9.39 2.25 -18.25
CA PHE A 134 8.65 2.86 -19.35
C PHE A 134 8.00 4.19 -19.00
N GLY A 135 8.09 4.67 -17.75
CA GLY A 135 7.50 5.94 -17.33
C GLY A 135 7.90 7.16 -18.18
N HIS A 136 8.99 7.08 -18.94
CA HIS A 136 9.45 8.11 -19.88
C HIS A 136 8.91 7.97 -21.30
N ALA A 137 8.25 6.86 -21.63
CA ALA A 137 7.70 6.54 -22.94
C ALA A 137 6.17 6.37 -22.82
N PRO A 138 5.37 7.45 -23.00
CA PRO A 138 3.92 7.40 -22.84
C PRO A 138 3.21 6.37 -23.72
N SER A 139 3.81 5.99 -24.86
CA SER A 139 3.27 4.95 -25.76
C SER A 139 3.42 3.52 -25.22
N MET A 140 4.29 3.31 -24.23
CA MET A 140 4.56 2.02 -23.61
C MET A 140 4.11 1.96 -22.15
N PHE A 141 3.73 3.09 -21.56
CA PHE A 141 3.35 3.19 -20.15
C PHE A 141 1.86 3.51 -20.01
N ASP A 142 1.13 2.53 -19.51
CA ASP A 142 -0.23 2.68 -19.00
C ASP A 142 -0.19 2.85 -17.47
N ALA A 143 -0.69 3.99 -16.99
CA ALA A 143 -0.74 4.31 -15.56
C ALA A 143 -1.67 3.38 -14.78
N HIS A 144 -2.71 2.85 -15.40
CA HIS A 144 -3.65 1.91 -14.78
C HIS A 144 -2.96 0.59 -14.47
N VAL A 145 -2.24 0.01 -15.45
CA VAL A 145 -1.45 -1.22 -15.26
C VAL A 145 -0.38 -1.04 -14.18
N ASN A 146 0.31 0.11 -14.12
CA ASN A 146 1.29 0.38 -13.05
C ASN A 146 0.64 0.42 -11.67
N MET A 147 -0.52 1.07 -11.55
CA MET A 147 -1.29 1.12 -10.31
C MET A 147 -1.75 -0.27 -9.89
N GLU A 148 -2.27 -1.09 -10.81
CA GLU A 148 -2.71 -2.45 -10.48
C GLU A 148 -1.54 -3.36 -10.10
N LEU A 149 -0.39 -3.26 -10.79
CA LEU A 149 0.82 -4.00 -10.42
C LEU A 149 1.32 -3.59 -9.02
N SER A 150 1.31 -2.29 -8.73
CA SER A 150 1.70 -1.80 -7.40
C SER A 150 0.72 -2.28 -6.33
N GLN A 151 -0.58 -2.26 -6.60
CA GLN A 151 -1.60 -2.78 -5.69
C GLN A 151 -1.46 -4.30 -5.51
N HIS A 152 -1.13 -5.05 -6.56
CA HIS A 152 -0.93 -6.48 -6.49
C HIS A 152 0.28 -6.83 -5.61
N LEU A 153 1.42 -6.15 -5.80
CA LEU A 153 2.59 -6.28 -4.93
C LEU A 153 2.24 -5.99 -3.47
N PHE A 154 1.52 -4.89 -3.23
CA PHE A 154 1.06 -4.51 -1.90
C PHE A 154 0.18 -5.61 -1.27
N ASN A 155 -0.75 -6.19 -2.04
CA ASN A 155 -1.62 -7.23 -1.52
C ASN A 155 -0.85 -8.48 -1.08
N LEU A 156 0.17 -8.90 -1.84
CA LEU A 156 1.04 -10.02 -1.46
C LEU A 156 1.79 -9.70 -0.17
N GLN A 157 2.35 -8.49 -0.04
CA GLN A 157 3.05 -8.06 1.17
C GLN A 157 2.13 -8.09 2.40
N MET A 158 0.90 -7.62 2.24
CA MET A 158 -0.08 -7.63 3.32
C MET A 158 -0.54 -9.04 3.69
N GLY A 159 -0.68 -9.94 2.71
CA GLY A 159 -0.95 -11.35 2.97
C GLY A 159 0.11 -12.00 3.86
N ILE A 160 1.40 -11.71 3.59
CA ILE A 160 2.51 -12.17 4.43
C ILE A 160 2.43 -11.55 5.83
N CYS A 161 2.18 -10.24 5.95
CA CYS A 161 2.06 -9.58 7.24
C CYS A 161 0.93 -10.17 8.10
N GLU A 162 -0.25 -10.38 7.52
CA GLU A 162 -1.40 -10.97 8.23
C GLU A 162 -1.11 -12.40 8.68
N LEU A 163 -0.44 -13.20 7.83
CA LEU A 163 -0.01 -14.54 8.20
C LEU A 163 0.96 -14.53 9.40
N LEU A 164 1.97 -13.65 9.37
CA LEU A 164 2.94 -13.52 10.47
C LEU A 164 2.27 -13.07 11.77
N VAL A 165 1.33 -12.11 11.69
CA VAL A 165 0.56 -11.66 12.87
C VAL A 165 -0.25 -12.82 13.44
N ASN A 166 -0.90 -13.63 12.60
CA ASN A 166 -1.70 -14.77 13.06
C ASN A 166 -0.83 -15.90 13.65
N VAL A 167 0.31 -16.21 13.03
CA VAL A 167 1.27 -17.20 13.55
C VAL A 167 1.83 -16.76 14.90
N THR A 168 2.22 -15.49 15.03
CA THR A 168 2.74 -14.95 16.29
C THR A 168 1.69 -14.94 17.40
N GLN A 169 0.43 -14.61 17.10
CA GLN A 169 -0.68 -14.71 18.05
C GLN A 169 -0.98 -16.15 18.49
N ALA A 170 -0.91 -17.11 17.55
CA ALA A 170 -1.14 -18.52 17.85
C ALA A 170 -0.03 -19.12 18.74
N LEU A 171 1.23 -18.72 18.51
CA LEU A 171 2.39 -19.20 19.27
C LEU A 171 2.55 -18.50 20.64
N TYR A 172 2.07 -17.25 20.75
CA TYR A 172 2.15 -16.45 21.97
C TYR A 172 0.80 -15.77 22.28
N PRO A 173 -0.20 -16.52 22.77
CA PRO A 173 -1.49 -15.96 23.19
C PRO A 173 -1.30 -15.17 24.49
N ARG A 174 -0.85 -13.91 24.41
CA ARG A 174 -0.81 -13.03 25.59
C ARG A 174 -2.24 -12.77 26.07
N HIS A 175 -2.49 -13.10 27.34
CA HIS A 175 -3.71 -12.82 28.10
C HIS A 175 -4.21 -11.39 27.87
N ARG A 176 -5.43 -11.27 27.34
CA ARG A 176 -6.09 -9.99 27.03
C ARG A 176 -6.59 -9.22 28.28
N ASN A 177 -6.31 -9.67 29.50
CA ASN A 177 -6.99 -9.18 30.71
C ASN A 177 -6.13 -8.55 31.81
N ASP A 178 -4.79 -8.48 31.71
CA ASP A 178 -3.97 -7.92 32.80
C ASP A 178 -3.26 -6.61 32.40
N LEU A 179 -4.06 -5.58 32.11
CA LEU A 179 -3.62 -4.18 32.12
C LEU A 179 -4.37 -3.40 33.22
N GLU A 180 -4.37 -3.94 34.43
CA GLU A 180 -4.36 -3.09 35.63
C GLU A 180 -2.93 -2.57 35.79
N LEU A 181 -2.76 -1.28 35.50
CA LEU A 181 -1.53 -0.53 35.70
C LEU A 181 -1.06 -0.63 37.17
N PRO A 182 0.26 -0.78 37.40
CA PRO A 182 0.85 0.05 38.44
C PRO A 182 2.24 0.53 38.03
N PHE A 183 2.31 1.71 37.42
CA PHE A 183 3.56 2.48 37.43
C PHE A 183 3.28 3.86 38.04
N LYS A 184 3.26 3.88 39.38
CA LYS A 184 3.44 5.08 40.18
C LYS A 184 4.86 5.61 39.97
N TRP A 185 5.02 6.71 39.24
CA TRP A 185 6.20 7.56 39.40
C TRP A 185 5.98 8.46 40.62
N ARG A 186 6.71 8.19 41.72
CA ARG A 186 6.80 9.10 42.86
C ARG A 186 7.60 10.34 42.46
N HIS A 187 6.97 11.50 42.61
CA HIS A 187 7.68 12.75 42.86
C HIS A 187 8.65 12.57 44.04
N ARG A 188 9.88 13.06 43.87
CA ARG A 188 10.64 13.59 45.01
C ARG A 188 11.24 14.93 44.59
N VAL A 189 10.97 15.89 45.47
CA VAL A 189 11.37 17.30 45.53
C VAL A 189 12.87 17.48 45.32
#